data_AF-A0A1V5ZAI6-F1
#
_entry.id   AF-A0A1V5ZAI6-F1
#
_cell.length_a   1.000
_cell.length_b   1.000
_cell.length_c   1.000
_cell.angle_alpha   90.00
_cell.angle_beta   90.00
_cell.angle_gamma   90.00
#
_symmetry.space_group_name_H-M   'P 1'
#
loop_
_entity.id
_entity.type
_entity.pdbx_description
1 polymer ?
#
loop_
_entity_poly.entity_id
_entity_poly.type
_entity_poly.pdbx_seq_one_letter_code
_entity_poly.pdbx_strand_id
1 'polypeptide(L)'
;MFKGPWYDPLLVAIRDSHGQVSSNKIRNLISLGTDINACDWERNTALHYLCLGNNVDGIRILVDHGVNINAMNAEHKTALYIAMEKGAYDSVRCLLDLNASANLKCTYMQLTVLHLAAEQGELGLVNMLIERGVRVDTLSKEKITPLMLACRNGHWYISELLLSKKANIHRKDLYGRVALHFACMSGNLECVKGIYDFNPTAINEIAKHGYFSPYSEWGIISFAAFSGNIELLKYLFSIMPSSMIFPEKIICALSVAAECGHYSLVKWFLAHSTCKPQMMERAGILCAAIAGKNIDIIKEILRHGVNVDASTHDGATPLIFAVVCEDSAMVSFLLTAGAKVDIPDSNGWTALFHAVTHKNVECVNLLLQYGADPHKKCQGLSSYEMAQSNAEYISVVDCIKLFL
;
A
#
# COMPACT_ATOMS: atom_id res chain seq x y z
N MET A 1 1.90 5.64 49.94
CA MET A 1 3.17 5.25 49.30
C MET A 1 2.90 4.08 48.37
N PHE A 2 2.72 4.33 47.08
CA PHE A 2 2.55 3.26 46.09
C PHE A 2 3.92 2.63 45.82
N LYS A 3 4.26 1.57 46.57
CA LYS A 3 5.44 0.73 46.31
C LYS A 3 5.06 -0.32 45.24
N GLY A 4 4.95 0.13 44.00
CA GLY A 4 4.89 -0.76 42.83
C GLY A 4 6.20 -0.64 42.03
N PRO A 5 6.62 -1.67 41.28
CA PRO A 5 7.84 -1.64 40.46
C PRO A 5 7.87 -0.50 39.42
N TRP A 6 6.71 0.07 39.09
CA TRP A 6 6.51 1.20 38.17
C TRP A 6 6.83 2.60 38.75
N TYR A 7 7.18 2.68 40.05
CA TYR A 7 7.47 3.93 40.77
C TYR A 7 8.95 4.10 41.11
N ASP A 8 9.86 3.35 40.47
CA ASP A 8 11.28 3.53 40.70
C ASP A 8 11.71 5.00 40.41
N PRO A 9 12.39 5.69 41.35
CA PRO A 9 12.75 7.10 41.21
C PRO A 9 13.59 7.42 39.98
N LEU A 10 14.46 6.51 39.54
CA LEU A 10 15.27 6.67 38.34
C LEU A 10 14.38 6.56 37.09
N LEU A 11 13.54 5.52 37.02
CA LEU A 11 12.60 5.34 35.91
C LEU A 11 11.65 6.53 35.77
N VAL A 12 11.02 6.98 36.86
CA VAL A 12 10.05 8.09 36.86
C VAL A 12 10.73 9.38 36.41
N ALA A 13 11.92 9.69 36.94
CA ALA A 13 12.64 10.91 36.57
C ALA A 13 13.01 10.94 35.07
N ILE A 14 13.39 9.80 34.51
CA ILE A 14 13.75 9.68 33.09
C ILE A 14 12.51 9.67 32.20
N ARG A 15 11.46 8.94 32.57
CA ARG A 15 10.20 8.88 31.80
C ARG A 15 9.54 10.24 31.70
N ASP A 16 9.34 10.91 32.85
CA ASP A 16 8.54 12.14 32.91
C ASP A 16 9.27 13.35 32.29
N SER A 17 10.58 13.23 32.07
CA SER A 17 11.39 14.19 31.30
C SER A 17 11.59 13.80 29.84
N HIS A 18 10.94 12.72 29.38
CA HIS A 18 11.12 12.16 28.03
C HIS A 18 12.60 11.88 27.68
N GLY A 19 13.37 11.38 28.65
CA GLY A 19 14.79 11.08 28.49
C GLY A 19 15.74 12.27 28.71
N GLN A 20 15.24 13.49 28.91
CA GLN A 20 16.04 14.71 29.08
C GLN A 20 16.47 14.93 30.55
N VAL A 21 17.21 13.98 31.12
CA VAL A 21 17.77 14.07 32.47
C VAL A 21 19.27 14.30 32.43
N SER A 22 19.78 15.20 33.28
CA SER A 22 21.22 15.43 33.41
C SER A 22 21.94 14.20 33.99
N SER A 23 23.16 13.96 33.50
CA SER A 23 24.05 12.88 33.92
C SER A 23 24.26 12.84 35.45
N ASN A 24 24.37 14.01 36.09
CA ASN A 24 24.50 14.11 37.55
C ASN A 24 23.26 13.60 38.29
N LYS A 25 22.05 13.94 37.79
CA LYS A 25 20.81 13.47 38.39
C LYS A 25 20.65 11.95 38.24
N ILE A 26 21.04 11.40 37.09
CA ILE A 26 21.06 9.93 36.87
C ILE A 26 22.01 9.25 37.86
N ARG A 27 23.27 9.71 37.98
CA ARG A 27 24.27 9.14 38.90
C ARG A 27 23.82 9.23 40.37
N ASN A 28 23.26 10.36 40.77
CA ASN A 28 22.74 10.54 42.12
C ASN A 28 21.62 9.54 42.42
N LEU A 29 20.66 9.36 41.51
CA LEU A 29 19.56 8.41 41.71
C LEU A 29 20.07 6.97 41.81
N ILE A 30 21.03 6.56 40.96
CA ILE A 30 21.66 5.24 41.05
C ILE A 30 22.36 5.05 42.40
N SER A 31 23.06 6.06 42.92
CA SER A 31 23.74 5.99 44.22
C SER A 31 22.79 5.80 45.42
N LEU A 32 21.50 6.11 45.25
CA LEU A 32 20.45 5.91 46.27
C LEU A 32 19.88 4.48 46.26
N GLY A 33 20.41 3.58 45.43
CA GLY A 33 19.99 2.18 45.39
C GLY A 33 18.71 1.94 44.59
N THR A 34 18.43 2.75 43.57
CA THR A 34 17.31 2.53 42.62
C THR A 34 17.50 1.24 41.84
N ASP A 35 16.40 0.60 41.45
CA ASP A 35 16.43 -0.56 40.56
C ASP A 35 16.62 -0.10 39.10
N ILE A 36 17.84 -0.28 38.59
CA ILE A 36 18.20 0.11 37.22
C ILE A 36 17.42 -0.66 36.14
N ASN A 37 16.88 -1.84 36.48
CA ASN A 37 16.10 -2.67 35.57
C ASN A 37 14.59 -2.50 35.75
N ALA A 38 14.16 -1.54 36.58
CA ALA A 38 12.75 -1.21 36.74
C ALA A 38 12.11 -0.85 35.39
N CYS A 39 10.84 -1.21 35.24
CA CYS A 39 10.05 -0.93 34.05
C CYS A 39 8.63 -0.47 34.42
N ASP A 40 8.00 0.24 33.51
CA ASP A 40 6.62 0.71 33.67
C ASP A 40 5.58 -0.35 33.25
N TRP A 41 4.31 0.06 33.17
CA TRP A 41 3.19 -0.81 32.77
C TRP A 41 3.29 -1.32 31.33
N GLU A 42 4.06 -0.66 30.47
CA GLU A 42 4.37 -1.09 29.10
C GLU A 42 5.68 -1.87 29.03
N ARG A 43 6.29 -2.18 30.18
CA ARG A 43 7.62 -2.79 30.30
C ARG A 43 8.73 -1.94 29.66
N ASN A 44 8.54 -0.64 29.49
CA ASN A 44 9.61 0.26 29.09
C ASN A 44 10.54 0.49 30.28
N THR A 45 11.84 0.30 30.07
CA THR A 45 12.89 0.60 31.06
C THR A 45 13.39 2.04 30.89
N ALA A 46 14.18 2.53 31.86
CA ALA A 46 14.85 3.82 31.75
C ALA A 46 15.68 3.97 30.46
N LEU A 47 16.30 2.88 29.98
CA LEU A 47 17.06 2.88 28.74
C LEU A 47 16.20 3.19 27.50
N HIS A 48 14.95 2.71 27.45
CA HIS A 48 14.02 3.00 26.34
C HIS A 48 13.73 4.51 26.27
N TYR A 49 13.49 5.15 27.41
CA TYR A 49 13.21 6.58 27.50
C TYR A 49 14.43 7.45 27.22
N LEU A 50 15.63 7.06 27.66
CA LEU A 50 16.87 7.77 27.32
C LEU A 50 17.12 7.76 25.80
N CYS A 51 16.82 6.64 25.13
CA CYS A 51 16.93 6.54 23.68
C CYS A 51 15.90 7.42 22.95
N LEU A 52 14.68 7.51 23.47
CA LEU A 52 13.66 8.43 22.98
C LEU A 52 14.14 9.89 23.06
N GLY A 53 14.82 10.27 24.14
CA GLY A 53 15.39 11.60 24.35
C GLY A 53 16.75 11.84 23.70
N ASN A 54 17.28 10.89 22.94
CA ASN A 54 18.65 10.90 22.41
C ASN A 54 19.76 11.18 23.45
N ASN A 55 19.58 10.74 24.71
CA ASN A 55 20.48 11.03 25.82
C ASN A 55 21.63 10.02 25.93
N VAL A 56 22.67 10.26 25.14
CA VAL A 56 23.87 9.40 25.03
C VAL A 56 24.58 9.21 26.37
N ASP A 57 24.72 10.28 27.16
CA ASP A 57 25.42 10.20 28.45
C ASP A 57 24.65 9.32 29.43
N GLY A 58 23.33 9.49 29.50
CA GLY A 58 22.47 8.64 30.30
C GLY A 58 22.57 7.17 29.89
N ILE A 59 22.56 6.89 28.57
CA ILE A 59 22.70 5.53 28.03
C ILE A 59 24.01 4.89 28.53
N ARG A 60 25.14 5.60 28.39
CA ARG A 60 26.45 5.11 28.86
C ARG A 60 26.44 4.84 30.35
N ILE A 61 25.90 5.77 31.14
CA ILE A 61 25.80 5.60 32.60
C ILE A 61 25.01 4.36 32.95
N LEU A 62 23.84 4.12 32.34
CA LEU A 62 23.04 2.95 32.69
C LEU A 62 23.72 1.64 32.30
N VAL A 63 24.38 1.60 31.14
CA VAL A 63 25.11 0.41 30.68
C VAL A 63 26.33 0.12 31.56
N ASP A 64 27.08 1.14 31.97
CA ASP A 64 28.22 0.99 32.90
C ASP A 64 27.79 0.42 34.27
N HIS A 65 26.53 0.61 34.67
CA HIS A 65 25.95 0.06 35.90
C HIS A 65 25.18 -1.25 35.68
N GLY A 66 25.33 -1.88 34.51
CA GLY A 66 24.83 -3.24 34.26
C GLY A 66 23.34 -3.33 33.91
N VAL A 67 22.73 -2.27 33.34
CA VAL A 67 21.36 -2.38 32.79
C VAL A 67 21.31 -3.44 31.69
N ASN A 68 20.21 -4.18 31.59
CA ASN A 68 19.99 -5.06 30.44
C ASN A 68 19.76 -4.23 29.16
N ILE A 69 20.82 -4.06 28.36
CA ILE A 69 20.80 -3.30 27.09
C ILE A 69 19.81 -3.86 26.06
N ASN A 70 19.48 -5.15 26.17
CA ASN A 70 18.57 -5.87 25.28
C ASN A 70 17.19 -6.11 25.91
N ALA A 71 16.85 -5.39 26.99
CA ALA A 71 15.51 -5.44 27.56
C ALA A 71 14.46 -5.09 26.49
N MET A 72 13.35 -5.83 26.51
CA MET A 72 12.26 -5.67 25.55
C MET A 72 11.02 -5.20 26.28
N ASN A 73 10.36 -4.18 25.73
CA ASN A 73 9.07 -3.71 26.23
C ASN A 73 7.91 -4.65 25.83
N ALA A 74 6.66 -4.27 26.14
CA ALA A 74 5.47 -5.05 25.84
C ALA A 74 5.24 -5.25 24.33
N GLU A 75 5.75 -4.36 23.48
CA GLU A 75 5.74 -4.48 22.02
C GLU A 75 6.92 -5.28 21.46
N HIS A 76 7.75 -5.88 22.32
CA HIS A 76 9.00 -6.53 21.96
C HIS A 76 9.99 -5.60 21.23
N LYS A 77 9.94 -4.29 21.52
CA LYS A 77 10.94 -3.33 21.04
C LYS A 77 12.06 -3.24 22.06
N THR A 78 13.30 -3.21 21.59
CA THR A 78 14.47 -2.86 22.40
C THR A 78 14.67 -1.36 22.40
N ALA A 79 15.51 -0.85 23.31
CA ALA A 79 15.94 0.54 23.29
C ALA A 79 16.60 0.93 21.96
N LEU A 80 17.38 0.03 21.34
CA LEU A 80 17.96 0.22 20.00
C LEU A 80 16.89 0.36 18.92
N TYR A 81 15.83 -0.45 18.98
CA TYR A 81 14.71 -0.35 18.04
C TYR A 81 13.99 1.00 18.19
N ILE A 82 13.72 1.45 19.41
CA ILE A 82 13.08 2.76 19.65
C ILE A 82 13.97 3.89 19.14
N ALA A 83 15.29 3.84 19.38
CA ALA A 83 16.22 4.84 18.88
C ALA A 83 16.16 4.95 17.34
N MET A 84 16.14 3.80 16.63
CA MET A 84 15.97 3.76 15.17
C MET A 84 14.62 4.30 14.72
N GLU A 85 13.52 3.88 15.34
CA GLU A 85 12.15 4.31 15.01
C GLU A 85 11.97 5.83 15.16
N LYS A 86 12.69 6.45 16.09
CA LYS A 86 12.63 7.89 16.38
C LYS A 86 13.72 8.71 15.69
N GLY A 87 14.64 8.08 14.95
CA GLY A 87 15.77 8.77 14.31
C GLY A 87 16.79 9.34 15.31
N ALA A 88 16.87 8.79 16.53
CA ALA A 88 17.83 9.19 17.56
C ALA A 88 19.21 8.57 17.27
N TYR A 89 19.85 9.01 16.19
CA TYR A 89 21.03 8.34 15.62
C TYR A 89 22.27 8.33 16.52
N ASP A 90 22.46 9.32 17.40
CA ASP A 90 23.56 9.28 18.37
C ASP A 90 23.36 8.16 19.39
N SER A 91 22.12 7.97 19.84
CA SER A 91 21.74 6.85 20.69
C SER A 91 21.84 5.51 19.98
N VAL A 92 21.49 5.44 18.68
CA VAL A 92 21.71 4.23 17.87
C VAL A 92 23.19 3.87 17.84
N ARG A 93 24.07 4.82 17.48
CA ARG A 93 25.51 4.60 17.41
C ARG A 93 26.07 4.21 18.78
N CYS A 94 25.68 4.92 19.83
CA CYS A 94 26.10 4.62 21.20
C CYS A 94 25.70 3.20 21.63
N LEU A 95 24.44 2.81 21.43
CA LEU A 95 23.96 1.48 21.79
C LEU A 95 24.68 0.38 21.00
N LEU A 96 24.92 0.60 19.71
CA LEU A 96 25.71 -0.32 18.90
C LEU A 96 27.13 -0.40 19.49
N ASP A 97 27.82 0.70 19.75
CA ASP A 97 29.16 0.71 20.37
C ASP A 97 29.21 -0.01 21.72
N LEU A 98 28.09 -0.04 22.44
CA LEU A 98 27.89 -0.78 23.69
C LEU A 98 27.41 -2.22 23.50
N ASN A 99 27.52 -2.77 22.28
CA ASN A 99 27.16 -4.14 21.89
C ASN A 99 25.68 -4.51 22.06
N ALA A 100 24.76 -3.54 21.88
CA ALA A 100 23.34 -3.85 21.76
C ALA A 100 23.06 -4.80 20.59
N SER A 101 22.14 -5.76 20.77
CA SER A 101 21.81 -6.74 19.75
C SER A 101 20.95 -6.12 18.64
N ALA A 102 21.50 -6.07 17.43
CA ALA A 102 20.80 -5.58 16.24
C ALA A 102 19.95 -6.65 15.52
N ASN A 103 19.98 -7.91 15.99
CA ASN A 103 19.25 -9.01 15.36
C ASN A 103 17.83 -9.21 15.92
N LEU A 104 17.47 -8.48 16.97
CA LEU A 104 16.16 -8.58 17.61
C LEU A 104 15.08 -7.95 16.73
N LYS A 105 13.91 -8.59 16.72
CA LYS A 105 12.74 -8.21 15.93
C LYS A 105 11.64 -7.65 16.82
N CYS A 106 10.90 -6.64 16.34
CA CYS A 106 9.68 -6.17 17.01
C CYS A 106 8.52 -7.16 16.86
N THR A 107 7.46 -7.05 17.67
CA THR A 107 6.35 -8.04 17.63
C THR A 107 5.53 -7.99 16.35
N TYR A 108 5.04 -6.80 15.98
CA TYR A 108 3.91 -6.69 15.05
C TYR A 108 4.31 -7.05 13.62
N MET A 109 5.34 -6.39 13.09
CA MET A 109 5.85 -6.62 11.74
C MET A 109 7.07 -7.54 11.69
N GLN A 110 7.63 -7.95 12.84
CA GLN A 110 8.89 -8.71 12.89
C GLN A 110 10.06 -8.03 12.16
N LEU A 111 10.11 -6.70 12.16
CA LEU A 111 11.18 -5.91 11.56
C LEU A 111 12.40 -5.89 12.50
N THR A 112 13.58 -5.95 11.89
CA THR A 112 14.87 -5.65 12.55
C THR A 112 15.26 -4.20 12.31
N VAL A 113 16.28 -3.72 13.03
CA VAL A 113 16.83 -2.38 12.79
C VAL A 113 17.46 -2.20 11.40
N LEU A 114 17.88 -3.29 10.74
CA LEU A 114 18.34 -3.22 9.34
C LEU A 114 17.20 -2.90 8.36
N HIS A 115 15.97 -3.35 8.64
CA HIS A 115 14.81 -2.96 7.84
C HIS A 115 14.55 -1.45 7.96
N LEU A 116 14.55 -0.93 9.19
CA LEU A 116 14.32 0.49 9.46
C LEU A 116 15.42 1.36 8.84
N ALA A 117 16.69 0.98 8.99
CA ALA A 117 17.81 1.71 8.39
C ALA A 117 17.69 1.76 6.86
N ALA A 118 17.28 0.66 6.23
CA ALA A 118 17.08 0.58 4.79
C ALA A 118 15.86 1.38 4.32
N GLU A 119 14.78 1.44 5.11
CA GLU A 119 13.61 2.26 4.84
C GLU A 119 13.91 3.77 4.96
N GLN A 120 14.65 4.16 5.99
CA GLN A 120 14.98 5.56 6.31
C GLN A 120 16.06 6.16 5.41
N GLY A 121 16.86 5.35 4.72
CA GLY A 121 17.92 5.87 3.83
C GLY A 121 19.26 6.09 4.53
N GLU A 122 19.45 5.53 5.72
CA GLU A 122 20.66 5.74 6.53
C GLU A 122 21.81 4.79 6.12
N LEU A 123 22.47 5.09 5.00
CA LEU A 123 23.55 4.27 4.42
C LEU A 123 24.64 3.92 5.44
N GLY A 124 25.06 4.88 6.26
CA GLY A 124 26.08 4.65 7.29
C GLY A 124 25.65 3.66 8.37
N LEU A 125 24.37 3.68 8.77
CA LEU A 125 23.83 2.72 9.73
C LEU A 125 23.66 1.35 9.09
N VAL A 126 23.20 1.27 7.84
CA VAL A 126 23.14 -0.01 7.10
C VAL A 126 24.52 -0.67 7.05
N ASN A 127 25.58 0.08 6.70
CA ASN A 127 26.93 -0.47 6.65
C ASN A 127 27.39 -0.97 8.03
N MET A 128 27.21 -0.16 9.08
CA MET A 128 27.58 -0.52 10.46
C MET A 128 26.84 -1.78 10.94
N LEU A 129 25.54 -1.90 10.64
CA LEU A 129 24.74 -3.07 11.04
C LEU A 129 25.22 -4.35 10.34
N ILE A 130 25.57 -4.28 9.05
CA ILE A 130 26.09 -5.43 8.30
C ILE A 130 27.47 -5.84 8.83
N GLU A 131 28.36 -4.89 9.11
CA GLU A 131 29.68 -5.15 9.69
C GLU A 131 29.59 -5.84 11.07
N ARG A 132 28.53 -5.56 11.81
CA ARG A 132 28.21 -6.20 13.10
C ARG A 132 27.49 -7.54 12.97
N GLY A 133 27.43 -8.10 11.76
CA GLY A 133 26.90 -9.44 11.50
C GLY A 133 25.38 -9.53 11.44
N VAL A 134 24.66 -8.42 11.25
CA VAL A 134 23.22 -8.49 10.98
C VAL A 134 22.99 -9.13 9.61
N ARG A 135 22.12 -10.14 9.58
CA ARG A 135 21.82 -10.86 8.32
C ARG A 135 21.16 -9.93 7.31
N VAL A 136 21.78 -9.78 6.14
CA VAL A 136 21.28 -8.95 5.01
C VAL A 136 19.89 -9.36 4.54
N ASP A 137 19.62 -10.66 4.46
CA ASP A 137 18.32 -11.25 4.06
C ASP A 137 17.43 -11.58 5.26
N THR A 138 17.46 -10.75 6.29
CA THR A 138 16.47 -10.85 7.36
C THR A 138 15.05 -10.63 6.81
N LEU A 139 14.06 -11.24 7.44
CA LEU A 139 12.66 -11.23 6.98
C LEU A 139 11.74 -10.65 8.03
N SER A 140 10.83 -9.78 7.59
CA SER A 140 9.64 -9.39 8.33
C SER A 140 8.60 -10.53 8.40
N LYS A 141 7.47 -10.28 9.08
CA LYS A 141 6.30 -11.17 9.14
C LYS A 141 5.73 -11.45 7.74
N GLU A 142 5.78 -10.45 6.87
CA GLU A 142 5.33 -10.53 5.47
C GLU A 142 6.43 -11.00 4.51
N LYS A 143 7.55 -11.52 5.04
CA LYS A 143 8.74 -11.91 4.28
C LYS A 143 9.36 -10.75 3.49
N ILE A 144 9.15 -9.51 3.93
CA ILE A 144 9.81 -8.32 3.37
C ILE A 144 11.27 -8.35 3.79
N THR A 145 12.17 -7.96 2.86
CA THR A 145 13.61 -7.83 3.10
C THR A 145 14.02 -6.36 3.23
N PRO A 146 15.18 -6.05 3.84
CA PRO A 146 15.75 -4.70 3.80
C PRO A 146 15.93 -4.16 2.37
N LEU A 147 16.32 -5.02 1.42
CA LEU A 147 16.48 -4.64 0.01
C LEU A 147 15.16 -4.15 -0.60
N MET A 148 14.04 -4.81 -0.31
CA MET A 148 12.71 -4.36 -0.78
C MET A 148 12.34 -2.98 -0.24
N LEU A 149 12.65 -2.69 1.04
CA LEU A 149 12.37 -1.38 1.65
C LEU A 149 13.27 -0.27 1.08
N ALA A 150 14.55 -0.56 0.86
CA ALA A 150 15.46 0.38 0.18
C ALA A 150 14.97 0.69 -1.24
N CYS A 151 14.55 -0.34 -1.99
CA CYS A 151 14.00 -0.18 -3.34
C CYS A 151 12.70 0.62 -3.37
N ARG A 152 11.78 0.39 -2.41
CA ARG A 152 10.52 1.13 -2.26
C ARG A 152 10.75 2.62 -1.96
N ASN A 153 11.79 2.96 -1.22
CA ASN A 153 12.07 4.34 -0.82
C ASN A 153 13.12 5.05 -1.70
N GLY A 154 13.56 4.42 -2.80
CA GLY A 154 14.46 5.05 -3.76
C GLY A 154 15.94 5.10 -3.34
N HIS A 155 16.31 4.34 -2.31
CA HIS A 155 17.67 4.36 -1.74
C HIS A 155 18.61 3.42 -2.51
N TRP A 156 18.96 3.79 -3.75
CA TRP A 156 19.78 2.94 -4.62
C TRP A 156 21.12 2.54 -3.98
N TYR A 157 21.87 3.46 -3.39
CA TYR A 157 23.16 3.13 -2.77
C TYR A 157 23.05 2.12 -1.62
N ILE A 158 21.92 2.10 -0.91
CA ILE A 158 21.63 1.06 0.10
C ILE A 158 21.32 -0.26 -0.59
N SER A 159 20.51 -0.24 -1.65
CA SER A 159 20.21 -1.43 -2.45
C SER A 159 21.49 -2.05 -3.03
N GLU A 160 22.38 -1.24 -3.61
CA GLU A 160 23.69 -1.63 -4.12
C GLU A 160 24.56 -2.24 -3.00
N LEU A 161 24.64 -1.58 -1.84
CA LEU A 161 25.37 -2.12 -0.69
C LEU A 161 24.83 -3.49 -0.28
N LEU A 162 23.51 -3.65 -0.14
CA LEU A 162 22.88 -4.92 0.23
C LEU A 162 23.16 -6.02 -0.82
N LEU A 163 23.06 -5.69 -2.10
CA LEU A 163 23.37 -6.61 -3.21
C LEU A 163 24.85 -7.03 -3.20
N SER A 164 25.77 -6.08 -2.97
CA SER A 164 27.21 -6.37 -2.83
C SER A 164 27.52 -7.33 -1.66
N LYS A 165 26.64 -7.34 -0.65
CA LYS A 165 26.70 -8.23 0.52
C LYS A 165 25.86 -9.49 0.34
N LYS A 166 25.55 -9.86 -0.91
CA LYS A 166 24.85 -11.08 -1.32
C LYS A 166 23.38 -11.16 -0.88
N ALA A 167 22.70 -10.03 -0.71
CA ALA A 167 21.24 -10.03 -0.57
C ALA A 167 20.59 -10.70 -1.80
N ASN A 168 19.59 -11.55 -1.58
CA ASN A 168 18.95 -12.27 -2.68
C ASN A 168 17.93 -11.37 -3.40
N ILE A 169 18.28 -10.96 -4.62
CA ILE A 169 17.45 -10.09 -5.47
C ILE A 169 16.10 -10.71 -5.88
N HIS A 170 16.01 -12.05 -5.91
CA HIS A 170 14.80 -12.81 -6.26
C HIS A 170 14.00 -13.26 -5.03
N ARG A 171 14.35 -12.77 -3.82
CA ARG A 171 13.57 -13.09 -2.62
C ARG A 171 12.16 -12.55 -2.77
N LYS A 172 11.16 -13.40 -2.49
CA LYS A 172 9.73 -13.07 -2.61
C LYS A 172 9.08 -12.81 -1.25
N ASP A 173 8.22 -11.81 -1.20
CA ASP A 173 7.32 -11.56 -0.07
C ASP A 173 6.11 -12.51 -0.09
N LEU A 174 5.13 -12.33 0.80
CA LEU A 174 3.91 -13.15 0.82
C LEU A 174 3.02 -13.03 -0.43
N TYR A 175 3.18 -11.96 -1.22
CA TYR A 175 2.44 -11.72 -2.45
C TYR A 175 3.23 -12.13 -3.71
N GLY A 176 4.43 -12.68 -3.54
CA GLY A 176 5.32 -13.06 -4.65
C GLY A 176 6.16 -11.90 -5.18
N ARG A 177 6.13 -10.72 -4.55
CA ARG A 177 6.85 -9.53 -5.01
C ARG A 177 8.33 -9.63 -4.65
N VAL A 178 9.19 -9.18 -5.56
CA VAL A 178 10.65 -9.05 -5.38
C VAL A 178 11.03 -7.59 -5.26
N ALA A 179 12.30 -7.28 -4.93
CA ALA A 179 12.78 -5.91 -4.75
C ALA A 179 12.46 -4.97 -5.93
N LEU A 180 12.57 -5.47 -7.17
CA LEU A 180 12.23 -4.71 -8.38
C LEU A 180 10.76 -4.26 -8.41
N HIS A 181 9.81 -5.10 -7.96
CA HIS A 181 8.40 -4.73 -7.91
C HIS A 181 8.15 -3.55 -6.97
N PHE A 182 8.85 -3.48 -5.83
CA PHE A 182 8.77 -2.35 -4.90
C PHE A 182 9.33 -1.06 -5.51
N ALA A 183 10.46 -1.14 -6.23
CA ALA A 183 11.01 0.01 -6.94
C ALA A 183 10.04 0.53 -8.02
N CYS A 184 9.43 -0.38 -8.80
CA CYS A 184 8.46 0.00 -9.83
C CYS A 184 7.19 0.62 -9.25
N MET A 185 6.62 0.02 -8.20
CA MET A 185 5.40 0.50 -7.54
C MET A 185 5.54 1.91 -6.98
N SER A 186 6.74 2.26 -6.50
CA SER A 186 7.06 3.58 -5.98
C SER A 186 7.64 4.55 -7.02
N GLY A 187 7.78 4.13 -8.28
CA GLY A 187 8.27 4.99 -9.36
C GLY A 187 9.77 5.32 -9.27
N ASN A 188 10.56 4.54 -8.51
CA ASN A 188 11.97 4.81 -8.24
C ASN A 188 12.87 4.38 -9.39
N LEU A 189 12.99 5.23 -10.42
CA LEU A 189 13.73 4.94 -11.65
C LEU A 189 15.19 4.54 -11.41
N GLU A 190 15.89 5.21 -10.49
CA GLU A 190 17.31 4.90 -10.20
C GLU A 190 17.48 3.49 -9.60
N CYS A 191 16.59 3.08 -8.69
CA CYS A 191 16.57 1.71 -8.18
C CYS A 191 16.25 0.69 -9.29
N VAL A 192 15.34 1.02 -10.20
CA VAL A 192 14.97 0.13 -11.31
C VAL A 192 16.14 -0.05 -12.28
N LYS A 193 16.82 1.03 -12.67
CA LYS A 193 18.03 0.98 -13.50
C LYS A 193 19.12 0.15 -12.83
N GLY A 194 19.44 0.48 -11.58
CA GLY A 194 20.50 -0.20 -10.86
C GLY A 194 20.23 -1.70 -10.65
N ILE A 195 18.99 -2.08 -10.32
CA ILE A 195 18.62 -3.50 -10.21
C ILE A 195 18.76 -4.21 -11.56
N TYR A 196 18.33 -3.58 -12.64
CA TYR A 196 18.46 -4.15 -13.98
C TYR A 196 19.93 -4.33 -14.38
N ASP A 197 20.77 -3.32 -14.15
CA ASP A 197 22.21 -3.37 -14.43
C ASP A 197 22.90 -4.46 -13.60
N PHE A 198 22.48 -4.65 -12.34
CA PHE A 198 23.01 -5.71 -11.47
C PHE A 198 22.53 -7.11 -11.89
N ASN A 199 21.24 -7.27 -12.24
CA ASN A 199 20.67 -8.53 -12.69
C ASN A 199 19.47 -8.31 -13.64
N PRO A 200 19.67 -8.40 -14.97
CA PRO A 200 18.61 -8.18 -15.95
C PRO A 200 17.45 -9.17 -15.84
N THR A 201 17.65 -10.36 -15.26
CA THR A 201 16.61 -11.39 -15.18
C THR A 201 15.52 -11.07 -14.16
N ALA A 202 15.74 -10.11 -13.26
CA ALA A 202 14.75 -9.67 -12.27
C ALA A 202 13.45 -9.16 -12.91
N ILE A 203 13.50 -8.67 -14.16
CA ILE A 203 12.32 -8.20 -14.91
C ILE A 203 11.33 -9.33 -15.23
N ASN A 204 11.76 -10.59 -15.18
CA ASN A 204 10.93 -11.76 -15.49
C ASN A 204 10.01 -12.16 -14.33
N GLU A 205 10.22 -11.61 -13.14
CA GLU A 205 9.41 -11.94 -11.99
C GLU A 205 7.98 -11.42 -12.17
N ILE A 206 7.03 -12.23 -11.69
CA ILE A 206 5.60 -11.90 -11.63
C ILE A 206 5.13 -12.09 -10.20
N ALA A 207 4.15 -11.29 -9.80
CA ALA A 207 3.63 -11.32 -8.44
C ALA A 207 2.11 -11.14 -8.43
N LYS A 208 1.45 -11.67 -7.40
CA LYS A 208 0.03 -11.41 -7.17
C LYS A 208 -0.15 -9.98 -6.67
N HIS A 209 -1.26 -9.37 -7.04
CA HIS A 209 -1.65 -8.07 -6.51
C HIS A 209 -3.03 -8.16 -5.85
N GLY A 210 -3.23 -7.42 -4.76
CA GLY A 210 -4.49 -7.43 -3.99
C GLY A 210 -5.55 -6.44 -4.49
N TYR A 211 -5.42 -5.92 -5.71
CA TYR A 211 -6.33 -4.91 -6.29
C TYR A 211 -7.19 -5.53 -7.38
N PHE A 212 -8.28 -4.84 -7.74
CA PHE A 212 -9.17 -5.22 -8.83
C PHE A 212 -8.39 -5.29 -10.15
N SER A 213 -7.98 -6.49 -10.53
CA SER A 213 -7.31 -6.71 -11.80
C SER A 213 -7.99 -7.89 -12.49
N PRO A 214 -8.34 -7.78 -13.78
CA PRO A 214 -8.86 -8.92 -14.54
C PRO A 214 -7.85 -10.07 -14.67
N TYR A 215 -6.60 -9.85 -14.24
CA TYR A 215 -5.51 -10.83 -14.30
C TYR A 215 -4.97 -11.11 -12.90
N SER A 216 -4.73 -12.39 -12.59
CA SER A 216 -4.29 -12.84 -11.26
C SER A 216 -2.85 -12.47 -10.90
N GLU A 217 -2.04 -12.06 -11.88
CA GLU A 217 -0.61 -11.81 -11.71
C GLU A 217 -0.17 -10.55 -12.48
N TRP A 218 0.60 -9.70 -11.81
CA TRP A 218 1.19 -8.49 -12.36
C TRP A 218 2.64 -8.74 -12.77
N GLY A 219 2.99 -8.26 -13.97
CA GLY A 219 4.37 -8.08 -14.38
C GLY A 219 4.88 -6.68 -14.01
N ILE A 220 6.17 -6.43 -14.24
CA ILE A 220 6.84 -5.19 -13.84
C ILE A 220 6.21 -3.90 -14.41
N ILE A 221 5.62 -3.95 -15.61
CA ILE A 221 4.97 -2.77 -16.23
C ILE A 221 3.67 -2.38 -15.52
N SER A 222 2.93 -3.33 -14.96
CA SER A 222 1.72 -3.05 -14.19
C SER A 222 2.07 -2.37 -12.87
N PHE A 223 3.14 -2.83 -12.19
CA PHE A 223 3.68 -2.15 -11.02
C PHE A 223 4.19 -0.74 -11.36
N ALA A 224 4.87 -0.56 -12.49
CA ALA A 224 5.29 0.78 -12.92
C ALA A 224 4.09 1.69 -13.23
N ALA A 225 3.05 1.16 -13.87
CA ALA A 225 1.84 1.92 -14.16
C ALA A 225 1.10 2.39 -12.90
N PHE A 226 1.12 1.59 -11.83
CA PHE A 226 0.59 1.98 -10.52
C PHE A 226 1.23 3.28 -10.00
N SER A 227 2.54 3.45 -10.21
CA SER A 227 3.26 4.67 -9.77
C SER A 227 2.90 5.93 -10.56
N GLY A 228 2.35 5.79 -11.77
CA GLY A 228 2.10 6.90 -12.69
C GLY A 228 3.35 7.50 -13.33
N ASN A 229 4.55 6.95 -13.06
CA ASN A 229 5.80 7.47 -13.59
C ASN A 229 6.00 7.04 -15.06
N ILE A 230 5.70 7.96 -15.99
CA ILE A 230 5.84 7.74 -17.44
C ILE A 230 7.29 7.48 -17.85
N GLU A 231 8.26 8.17 -17.24
CA GLU A 231 9.68 8.00 -17.59
C GLU A 231 10.20 6.63 -17.17
N LEU A 232 9.77 6.15 -16.00
CA LEU A 232 10.02 4.77 -15.60
C LEU A 232 9.44 3.79 -16.61
N LEU A 233 8.20 3.99 -17.02
CA LEU A 233 7.55 3.08 -17.95
C LEU A 233 8.25 3.08 -19.32
N LYS A 234 8.59 4.26 -19.86
CA LYS A 234 9.39 4.38 -21.10
C LYS A 234 10.71 3.64 -20.99
N TYR A 235 11.41 3.77 -19.87
CA TYR A 235 12.63 3.03 -19.62
C TYR A 235 12.40 1.52 -19.65
N LEU A 236 11.36 1.00 -18.97
CA LEU A 236 11.01 -0.42 -19.00
C LEU A 236 10.73 -0.92 -20.43
N PHE A 237 9.98 -0.17 -21.22
CA PHE A 237 9.74 -0.52 -22.63
C PHE A 237 11.02 -0.52 -23.48
N SER A 238 12.04 0.27 -23.12
CA SER A 238 13.31 0.30 -23.84
C SER A 238 14.22 -0.91 -23.55
N ILE A 239 14.10 -1.51 -22.36
CA ILE A 239 14.95 -2.64 -21.93
C ILE A 239 14.26 -4.00 -22.04
N MET A 240 12.92 -4.03 -22.11
CA MET A 240 12.17 -5.27 -22.18
C MET A 240 12.26 -5.90 -23.57
N PRO A 241 12.54 -7.22 -23.66
CA PRO A 241 12.49 -7.91 -24.93
C PRO A 241 11.05 -7.94 -25.46
N SER A 242 10.88 -7.94 -26.77
CA SER A 242 9.55 -8.02 -27.41
C SER A 242 8.74 -9.24 -26.96
N SER A 243 9.41 -10.33 -26.56
CA SER A 243 8.79 -11.53 -26.00
C SER A 243 8.13 -11.33 -24.63
N MET A 244 8.27 -10.17 -23.99
CA MET A 244 7.61 -9.83 -22.72
C MET A 244 6.46 -8.83 -22.92
N ILE A 245 6.41 -8.17 -24.07
CA ILE A 245 5.47 -7.10 -24.39
C ILE A 245 4.26 -7.72 -25.11
N PHE A 246 3.30 -8.20 -24.33
CA PHE A 246 2.04 -8.77 -24.84
C PHE A 246 0.88 -7.79 -24.67
N PRO A 247 -0.10 -7.77 -25.60
CA PRO A 247 -1.28 -6.92 -25.48
C PRO A 247 -1.99 -7.04 -24.14
N GLU A 248 -2.10 -8.25 -23.57
CA GLU A 248 -2.78 -8.49 -22.29
C GLU A 248 -2.06 -7.78 -21.12
N LYS A 249 -0.71 -7.80 -21.12
CA LYS A 249 0.08 -7.12 -20.09
C LYS A 249 0.02 -5.60 -20.24
N ILE A 250 0.01 -5.10 -21.48
CA ILE A 250 -0.16 -3.66 -21.76
C ILE A 250 -1.54 -3.21 -21.29
N ILE A 251 -2.60 -3.98 -21.59
CA ILE A 251 -3.97 -3.66 -21.18
C ILE A 251 -4.08 -3.71 -19.66
N CYS A 252 -3.48 -4.69 -18.99
CA CYS A 252 -3.39 -4.72 -17.53
C CYS A 252 -2.76 -3.42 -16.99
N ALA A 253 -1.61 -3.01 -17.52
CA ALA A 253 -0.94 -1.78 -17.09
C ALA A 253 -1.77 -0.51 -17.41
N LEU A 254 -2.46 -0.47 -18.55
CA LEU A 254 -3.39 0.60 -18.92
C LEU A 254 -4.59 0.66 -17.95
N SER A 255 -5.18 -0.48 -17.58
CA SER A 255 -6.27 -0.54 -16.60
C SER A 255 -5.83 -0.06 -15.23
N VAL A 256 -4.64 -0.44 -14.78
CA VAL A 256 -4.06 0.07 -13.53
C VAL A 256 -3.84 1.58 -13.60
N ALA A 257 -3.31 2.10 -14.71
CA ALA A 257 -3.15 3.54 -14.88
C ALA A 257 -4.49 4.30 -14.86
N ALA A 258 -5.54 3.72 -15.45
CA ALA A 258 -6.89 4.29 -15.46
C ALA A 258 -7.52 4.30 -14.06
N GLU A 259 -7.43 3.19 -13.33
CA GLU A 259 -7.94 3.07 -11.95
C GLU A 259 -7.19 4.00 -10.98
N CYS A 260 -5.88 4.13 -11.11
CA CYS A 260 -5.09 5.06 -10.30
C CYS A 260 -5.24 6.54 -10.72
N GLY A 261 -5.99 6.84 -11.79
CA GLY A 261 -6.25 8.22 -12.21
C GLY A 261 -5.10 8.89 -12.98
N HIS A 262 -4.14 8.12 -13.52
CA HIS A 262 -2.96 8.64 -14.20
C HIS A 262 -3.24 9.05 -15.65
N TYR A 263 -3.96 10.17 -15.86
CA TYR A 263 -4.42 10.62 -17.19
C TYR A 263 -3.32 10.69 -18.25
N SER A 264 -2.18 11.30 -17.93
CA SER A 264 -1.05 11.42 -18.87
C SER A 264 -0.52 10.06 -19.32
N LEU A 265 -0.55 9.07 -18.41
CA LEU A 265 -0.08 7.73 -18.69
C LEU A 265 -1.11 6.94 -19.53
N VAL A 266 -2.40 7.08 -19.22
CA VAL A 266 -3.48 6.53 -20.06
C VAL A 266 -3.38 7.06 -21.48
N LYS A 267 -3.23 8.38 -21.65
CA LYS A 267 -3.06 9.00 -22.97
C LYS A 267 -1.83 8.47 -23.69
N TRP A 268 -0.71 8.31 -22.96
CA TRP A 268 0.51 7.74 -23.52
C TRP A 268 0.30 6.30 -24.01
N PHE A 269 -0.34 5.44 -23.21
CA PHE A 269 -0.69 4.08 -23.63
C PHE A 269 -1.63 4.08 -24.84
N LEU A 270 -2.71 4.85 -24.84
CA LEU A 270 -3.67 4.88 -25.95
C LEU A 270 -3.02 5.36 -27.26
N ALA A 271 -2.04 6.27 -27.19
CA ALA A 271 -1.30 6.74 -28.36
C ALA A 271 -0.26 5.74 -28.91
N HIS A 272 0.32 4.88 -28.06
CA HIS A 272 1.41 3.97 -28.43
C HIS A 272 1.01 2.49 -28.47
N SER A 273 -0.16 2.15 -27.94
CA SER A 273 -0.57 0.76 -27.82
C SER A 273 -1.09 0.20 -29.15
N THR A 274 -0.81 -1.07 -29.39
CA THR A 274 -1.50 -1.88 -30.40
C THR A 274 -2.90 -2.33 -29.93
N CYS A 275 -3.41 -1.76 -28.84
CA CYS A 275 -4.59 -2.25 -28.14
C CYS A 275 -5.86 -1.82 -28.85
N LYS A 276 -6.47 -2.75 -29.58
CA LYS A 276 -7.77 -2.55 -30.24
C LYS A 276 -8.88 -2.33 -29.19
N PRO A 277 -9.92 -1.52 -29.50
CA PRO A 277 -11.04 -1.27 -28.59
C PRO A 277 -11.64 -2.54 -28.01
N GLN A 278 -11.85 -3.57 -28.82
CA GLN A 278 -12.47 -4.84 -28.37
C GLN A 278 -11.66 -5.56 -27.27
N MET A 279 -10.34 -5.38 -27.24
CA MET A 279 -9.52 -5.96 -26.18
C MET A 279 -9.63 -5.15 -24.88
N MET A 280 -9.70 -3.82 -24.99
CA MET A 280 -9.91 -2.93 -23.84
C MET A 280 -11.29 -3.15 -23.21
N GLU A 281 -12.31 -3.35 -24.05
CA GLU A 281 -13.68 -3.70 -23.64
C GLU A 281 -13.70 -4.99 -22.82
N ARG A 282 -13.11 -6.08 -23.35
CA ARG A 282 -13.03 -7.38 -22.65
C ARG A 282 -12.30 -7.30 -21.31
N ALA A 283 -11.34 -6.39 -21.18
CA ALA A 283 -10.60 -6.19 -19.95
C ALA A 283 -11.32 -5.27 -18.95
N GLY A 284 -12.50 -4.73 -19.28
CA GLY A 284 -13.26 -3.85 -18.40
C GLY A 284 -12.57 -2.50 -18.15
N ILE A 285 -11.90 -1.93 -19.16
CA ILE A 285 -11.14 -0.68 -18.99
C ILE A 285 -12.01 0.48 -18.47
N LEU A 286 -13.29 0.52 -18.88
CA LEU A 286 -14.22 1.57 -18.44
C LEU A 286 -14.56 1.41 -16.96
N CYS A 287 -14.77 0.18 -16.48
CA CYS A 287 -15.01 -0.09 -15.06
C CYS A 287 -13.79 0.30 -14.21
N ALA A 288 -12.57 -0.01 -14.67
CA ALA A 288 -11.34 0.45 -14.01
C ALA A 288 -11.28 2.00 -13.93
N ALA A 289 -11.56 2.70 -15.03
CA ALA A 289 -11.59 4.17 -15.05
C ALA A 289 -12.69 4.77 -14.15
N ILE A 290 -13.85 4.11 -14.07
CA ILE A 290 -14.96 4.51 -13.18
C ILE A 290 -14.57 4.31 -11.72
N ALA A 291 -13.91 3.21 -11.36
CA ALA A 291 -13.41 2.98 -10.01
C ALA A 291 -12.42 4.09 -9.57
N GLY A 292 -11.59 4.57 -10.51
CA GLY A 292 -10.70 5.71 -10.31
C GLY A 292 -11.38 7.09 -10.27
N LYS A 293 -12.70 7.16 -10.52
CA LYS A 293 -13.54 8.38 -10.51
C LYS A 293 -13.02 9.53 -11.37
N ASN A 294 -12.29 9.22 -12.44
CA ASN A 294 -11.70 10.23 -13.32
C ASN A 294 -12.43 10.30 -14.67
N ILE A 295 -13.34 11.27 -14.80
CA ILE A 295 -14.17 11.46 -16.00
C ILE A 295 -13.33 11.76 -17.25
N ASP A 296 -12.20 12.46 -17.12
CA ASP A 296 -11.37 12.81 -18.28
C ASP A 296 -10.68 11.59 -18.88
N ILE A 297 -10.29 10.62 -18.04
CA ILE A 297 -9.82 9.31 -18.48
C ILE A 297 -10.92 8.57 -19.24
N ILE A 298 -12.14 8.57 -18.73
CA ILE A 298 -13.28 7.90 -19.39
C ILE A 298 -13.55 8.53 -20.76
N LYS A 299 -13.61 9.86 -20.84
CA LYS A 299 -13.77 10.58 -22.11
C LYS A 299 -12.67 10.22 -23.10
N GLU A 300 -11.43 10.14 -22.64
CA GLU A 300 -10.30 9.79 -23.50
C GLU A 300 -10.41 8.35 -24.03
N ILE A 301 -10.82 7.40 -23.18
CA ILE A 301 -11.06 5.99 -23.58
C ILE A 301 -12.19 5.91 -24.62
N LEU A 302 -13.32 6.61 -24.40
CA LEU A 302 -14.46 6.62 -25.32
C LEU A 302 -14.09 7.24 -26.68
N ARG A 303 -13.26 8.29 -26.71
CA ARG A 303 -12.73 8.87 -27.96
C ARG A 303 -11.92 7.89 -28.80
N HIS A 304 -11.33 6.87 -28.17
CA HIS A 304 -10.61 5.80 -28.85
C HIS A 304 -11.52 4.65 -29.32
N GLY A 305 -12.84 4.83 -29.28
CA GLY A 305 -13.82 3.93 -29.89
C GLY A 305 -14.21 2.73 -29.03
N VAL A 306 -13.93 2.77 -27.73
CA VAL A 306 -14.45 1.78 -26.77
C VAL A 306 -15.95 1.98 -26.61
N ASN A 307 -16.71 0.89 -26.74
CA ASN A 307 -18.16 0.92 -26.54
C ASN A 307 -18.49 1.31 -25.08
N VAL A 308 -19.35 2.32 -24.90
CA VAL A 308 -19.83 2.78 -23.58
C VAL A 308 -20.58 1.68 -22.81
N ASP A 309 -21.16 0.72 -23.52
CA ASP A 309 -21.89 -0.43 -22.95
C ASP A 309 -21.01 -1.67 -22.75
N ALA A 310 -19.69 -1.57 -22.93
CA ALA A 310 -18.79 -2.72 -22.88
C ALA A 310 -18.80 -3.39 -21.50
N SER A 311 -19.30 -4.61 -21.45
CA SER A 311 -19.46 -5.34 -20.20
C SER A 311 -18.20 -6.09 -19.78
N THR A 312 -18.06 -6.26 -18.46
CA THR A 312 -17.07 -7.12 -17.82
C THR A 312 -17.41 -8.61 -18.03
N HIS A 313 -16.53 -9.51 -17.54
CA HIS A 313 -16.70 -10.95 -17.69
C HIS A 313 -17.95 -11.53 -16.98
N ASP A 314 -18.45 -10.85 -15.95
CA ASP A 314 -19.72 -11.10 -15.27
C ASP A 314 -20.91 -10.38 -15.93
N GLY A 315 -20.71 -9.75 -17.08
CA GLY A 315 -21.76 -9.09 -17.86
C GLY A 315 -22.17 -7.71 -17.35
N ALA A 316 -21.58 -7.20 -16.26
CA ALA A 316 -21.91 -5.88 -15.74
C ALA A 316 -21.46 -4.79 -16.73
N THR A 317 -22.37 -3.90 -17.10
CA THR A 317 -22.03 -2.72 -17.93
C THR A 317 -21.39 -1.63 -17.08
N PRO A 318 -20.70 -0.65 -17.70
CA PRO A 318 -20.15 0.49 -16.98
C PRO A 318 -21.23 1.27 -16.22
N LEU A 319 -22.46 1.31 -16.75
CA LEU A 319 -23.62 1.91 -16.09
C LEU A 319 -24.03 1.14 -14.83
N ILE A 320 -24.12 -0.19 -14.90
CA ILE A 320 -24.40 -1.03 -13.72
C ILE A 320 -23.30 -0.82 -12.66
N PHE A 321 -22.04 -0.81 -13.09
CA PHE A 321 -20.90 -0.61 -12.20
C PHE A 321 -20.96 0.76 -11.49
N ALA A 322 -21.28 1.85 -12.20
CA ALA A 322 -21.45 3.17 -11.62
C ALA A 322 -22.57 3.23 -10.57
N VAL A 323 -23.68 2.52 -10.80
CA VAL A 323 -24.79 2.40 -9.82
C VAL A 323 -24.35 1.66 -8.57
N VAL A 324 -23.64 0.53 -8.72
CA VAL A 324 -23.11 -0.25 -7.57
C VAL A 324 -22.07 0.53 -6.78
N CYS A 325 -21.29 1.40 -7.45
CA CYS A 325 -20.40 2.35 -6.77
C CYS A 325 -21.12 3.55 -6.13
N GLU A 326 -22.46 3.63 -6.25
CA GLU A 326 -23.31 4.71 -5.76
C GLU A 326 -22.88 6.11 -6.27
N ASP A 327 -22.37 6.18 -7.51
CA ASP A 327 -21.87 7.42 -8.10
C ASP A 327 -22.88 8.00 -9.10
N SER A 328 -23.83 8.80 -8.60
CA SER A 328 -24.91 9.41 -9.41
C SER A 328 -24.39 10.37 -10.48
N ALA A 329 -23.27 11.06 -10.22
CA ALA A 329 -22.61 11.91 -11.21
C ALA A 329 -22.06 11.08 -12.37
N MET A 330 -21.44 9.94 -12.08
CA MET A 330 -20.97 9.00 -13.10
C MET A 330 -22.13 8.37 -13.88
N VAL A 331 -23.22 7.99 -13.20
CA VAL A 331 -24.46 7.49 -13.84
C VAL A 331 -24.98 8.51 -14.84
N SER A 332 -25.14 9.78 -14.42
CA SER A 332 -25.59 10.87 -15.29
C SER A 332 -24.66 11.09 -16.48
N PHE A 333 -23.34 11.04 -16.25
CA PHE A 333 -22.34 11.15 -17.32
C PHE A 333 -22.47 10.02 -18.35
N LEU A 334 -22.57 8.76 -17.91
CA LEU A 334 -22.66 7.60 -18.80
C LEU A 334 -23.98 7.61 -19.61
N LEU A 335 -25.10 7.96 -18.98
CA LEU A 335 -26.38 8.12 -19.65
C LEU A 335 -26.33 9.23 -20.72
N THR A 336 -25.72 10.37 -20.39
CA THR A 336 -25.48 11.47 -21.35
C THR A 336 -24.55 11.03 -22.49
N ALA A 337 -23.59 10.15 -22.21
CA ALA A 337 -22.70 9.56 -23.21
C ALA A 337 -23.36 8.47 -24.07
N GLY A 338 -24.65 8.18 -23.86
CA GLY A 338 -25.44 7.25 -24.66
C GLY A 338 -25.44 5.80 -24.17
N ALA A 339 -25.10 5.56 -22.90
CA ALA A 339 -25.20 4.23 -22.30
C ALA A 339 -26.65 3.72 -22.33
N LYS A 340 -26.84 2.46 -22.70
CA LYS A 340 -28.17 1.85 -22.73
C LYS A 340 -28.60 1.47 -21.32
N VAL A 341 -29.74 2.04 -20.91
CA VAL A 341 -30.22 1.99 -19.52
C VAL A 341 -30.63 0.58 -19.03
N ASP A 342 -31.10 -0.27 -19.94
CA ASP A 342 -31.73 -1.55 -19.60
C ASP A 342 -30.92 -2.81 -20.00
N ILE A 343 -29.60 -2.67 -20.26
CA ILE A 343 -28.76 -3.86 -20.46
C ILE A 343 -28.65 -4.59 -19.11
N PRO A 344 -29.00 -5.89 -19.05
CA PRO A 344 -28.82 -6.67 -17.83
C PRO A 344 -27.41 -7.27 -17.72
N ASP A 345 -26.95 -7.53 -16.50
CA ASP A 345 -25.75 -8.33 -16.22
C ASP A 345 -25.99 -9.84 -16.43
N SER A 346 -25.00 -10.69 -16.11
CA SER A 346 -25.15 -12.16 -16.23
C SER A 346 -26.18 -12.77 -15.28
N ASN A 347 -26.57 -12.05 -14.21
CA ASN A 347 -27.69 -12.44 -13.35
C ASN A 347 -29.03 -12.00 -13.92
N GLY A 348 -29.04 -11.27 -15.03
CA GLY A 348 -30.25 -10.71 -15.62
C GLY A 348 -30.71 -9.41 -14.96
N TRP A 349 -29.91 -8.80 -14.08
CA TRP A 349 -30.28 -7.58 -13.34
C TRP A 349 -29.90 -6.33 -14.12
N THR A 350 -30.83 -5.38 -14.25
CA THR A 350 -30.56 -4.07 -14.87
C THR A 350 -29.99 -3.08 -13.87
N ALA A 351 -29.46 -1.95 -14.38
CA ALA A 351 -29.01 -0.85 -13.55
C ALA A 351 -30.10 -0.35 -12.58
N LEU A 352 -31.36 -0.31 -13.03
CA LEU A 352 -32.50 0.08 -12.18
C LEU A 352 -32.75 -0.93 -11.05
N PHE A 353 -32.62 -2.23 -11.34
CA PHE A 353 -32.79 -3.27 -10.33
C PHE A 353 -31.73 -3.12 -9.22
N HIS A 354 -30.46 -2.89 -9.59
CA HIS A 354 -29.39 -2.59 -8.64
C HIS A 354 -29.65 -1.30 -7.85
N ALA A 355 -30.10 -0.22 -8.48
CA ALA A 355 -30.39 1.04 -7.78
C ALA A 355 -31.50 0.88 -6.73
N VAL A 356 -32.52 0.08 -7.03
CA VAL A 356 -33.61 -0.24 -6.12
C VAL A 356 -33.11 -1.05 -4.92
N THR A 357 -32.32 -2.10 -5.13
CA THR A 357 -31.80 -2.95 -4.02
C THR A 357 -30.87 -2.19 -3.08
N HIS A 358 -30.15 -1.19 -3.59
CA HIS A 358 -29.32 -0.28 -2.78
C HIS A 358 -30.10 0.88 -2.17
N LYS A 359 -31.42 0.98 -2.41
CA LYS A 359 -32.28 2.09 -1.96
C LYS A 359 -31.79 3.48 -2.43
N ASN A 360 -31.08 3.54 -3.54
CA ASN A 360 -30.51 4.78 -4.06
C ASN A 360 -31.53 5.53 -4.93
N VAL A 361 -32.34 6.38 -4.27
CA VAL A 361 -33.42 7.15 -4.91
C VAL A 361 -32.90 8.06 -6.03
N GLU A 362 -31.69 8.63 -5.88
CA GLU A 362 -31.11 9.51 -6.89
C GLU A 362 -30.80 8.74 -8.18
N CYS A 363 -30.14 7.59 -8.08
CA CYS A 363 -29.90 6.71 -9.23
C CYS A 363 -31.21 6.19 -9.84
N VAL A 364 -32.20 5.81 -9.02
CA VAL A 364 -33.53 5.40 -9.51
C VAL A 364 -34.17 6.50 -10.35
N ASN A 365 -34.21 7.73 -9.83
CA ASN A 365 -34.78 8.88 -10.54
C ASN A 365 -34.03 9.15 -11.85
N LEU A 366 -32.69 9.16 -11.83
CA LEU A 366 -31.88 9.36 -13.04
C LEU A 366 -32.14 8.28 -14.08
N LEU A 367 -32.15 7.00 -13.69
CA LEU A 367 -32.37 5.89 -14.63
C LEU A 367 -33.77 5.96 -15.25
N LEU A 368 -34.81 6.27 -14.47
CA LEU A 368 -36.18 6.43 -14.97
C LEU A 368 -36.32 7.62 -15.93
N GLN A 369 -35.67 8.75 -15.64
CA GLN A 369 -35.64 9.92 -16.55
C GLN A 369 -35.06 9.58 -17.92
N TYR A 370 -34.11 8.64 -17.98
CA TYR A 370 -33.50 8.14 -19.20
C TYR A 370 -34.19 6.88 -19.77
N GLY A 371 -35.40 6.57 -19.29
CA GLY A 371 -36.28 5.55 -19.87
C GLY A 371 -36.03 4.12 -19.41
N ALA A 372 -35.46 3.91 -18.22
CA ALA A 372 -35.40 2.58 -17.61
C ALA A 372 -36.80 1.99 -17.45
N ASP A 373 -37.01 0.73 -17.85
CA ASP A 373 -38.29 0.04 -17.67
C ASP A 373 -38.42 -0.56 -16.25
N PRO A 374 -39.26 0.01 -15.36
CA PRO A 374 -39.45 -0.50 -14.01
C PRO A 374 -40.18 -1.85 -13.96
N HIS A 375 -40.83 -2.27 -15.06
CA HIS A 375 -41.55 -3.53 -15.20
C HIS A 375 -40.73 -4.62 -15.88
N LYS A 376 -39.51 -4.31 -16.35
CA LYS A 376 -38.62 -5.28 -16.95
C LYS A 376 -38.28 -6.38 -15.94
N LYS A 377 -38.67 -7.61 -16.27
CA LYS A 377 -38.47 -8.76 -15.38
C LYS A 377 -37.02 -9.23 -15.39
N CYS A 378 -36.39 -9.20 -14.23
CA CYS A 378 -35.07 -9.72 -13.95
C CYS A 378 -35.25 -11.00 -13.11
N GLN A 379 -34.94 -12.18 -13.67
CA GLN A 379 -35.22 -13.48 -13.02
C GLN A 379 -36.68 -13.67 -12.56
N GLY A 380 -37.64 -13.09 -13.30
CA GLY A 380 -39.08 -13.23 -13.01
C GLY A 380 -39.67 -12.16 -12.09
N LEU A 381 -38.85 -11.28 -11.51
CA LEU A 381 -39.25 -10.16 -10.67
C LEU A 381 -38.80 -8.83 -11.29
N SER A 382 -39.68 -7.85 -11.36
CA SER A 382 -39.34 -6.49 -11.82
C SER A 382 -38.80 -5.62 -10.69
N SER A 383 -38.09 -4.54 -11.03
CA SER A 383 -37.59 -3.56 -10.07
C SER A 383 -38.73 -2.93 -9.25
N TYR A 384 -39.88 -2.69 -9.88
CA TYR A 384 -41.07 -2.17 -9.18
C TYR A 384 -41.68 -3.19 -8.22
N GLU A 385 -41.88 -4.44 -8.65
CA GLU A 385 -42.39 -5.50 -7.78
C GLU A 385 -41.45 -5.75 -6.58
N MET A 386 -40.14 -5.71 -6.80
CA MET A 386 -39.13 -5.79 -5.73
C MET A 386 -39.31 -4.66 -4.71
N ALA A 387 -39.39 -3.40 -5.18
CA ALA A 387 -39.57 -2.25 -4.30
C ALA A 387 -40.89 -2.33 -3.51
N GLN A 388 -41.99 -2.76 -4.13
CA GLN A 388 -43.30 -2.91 -3.47
C GLN A 388 -43.31 -4.01 -2.40
N SER A 389 -42.54 -5.08 -2.61
CA SER A 389 -42.49 -6.22 -1.68
C SER A 389 -41.77 -5.90 -0.36
N ASN A 390 -41.10 -4.75 -0.26
CA ASN A 390 -40.29 -4.38 0.90
C ASN A 390 -40.77 -3.07 1.52
N ALA A 391 -41.26 -3.14 2.77
CA ALA A 391 -41.83 -1.99 3.49
C ALA A 391 -40.83 -0.83 3.71
N GLU A 392 -39.52 -1.08 3.62
CA GLU A 392 -38.49 -0.06 3.81
C GLU A 392 -38.22 0.79 2.55
N TYR A 393 -38.87 0.50 1.43
CA TYR A 393 -38.55 1.06 0.10
C TYR A 393 -39.53 2.17 -0.31
N ILE A 394 -40.22 2.80 0.65
CA ILE A 394 -41.29 3.77 0.42
C ILE A 394 -40.86 4.89 -0.54
N SER A 395 -39.70 5.51 -0.28
CA SER A 395 -39.16 6.59 -1.13
C SER A 395 -38.84 6.13 -2.56
N VAL A 396 -38.38 4.89 -2.72
CA VAL A 396 -38.09 4.29 -4.03
C VAL A 396 -39.38 3.98 -4.78
N VAL A 397 -40.39 3.42 -4.11
CA VAL A 397 -41.71 3.15 -4.69
C VAL A 397 -42.38 4.45 -5.13
N ASP A 398 -42.35 5.47 -4.28
CA ASP A 398 -42.92 6.78 -4.60
C ASP A 398 -42.20 7.45 -5.77
N CYS A 399 -40.87 7.30 -5.85
CA CYS A 399 -40.10 7.76 -7.00
C CYS A 399 -40.50 7.04 -8.30
N ILE A 400 -40.60 5.70 -8.30
CA ILE A 400 -41.01 4.94 -9.49
C ILE A 400 -42.41 5.34 -9.97
N LYS A 401 -43.36 5.54 -9.05
CA LYS A 401 -44.74 5.96 -9.38
C LYS A 401 -44.83 7.29 -10.12
N LEU A 402 -43.82 8.17 -10.01
CA LEU A 402 -43.81 9.43 -10.76
C LEU A 402 -43.56 9.24 -12.26
N PHE A 403 -43.11 8.05 -12.68
CA PHE A 403 -42.71 7.72 -14.06
C PHE A 403 -43.56 6.60 -14.69
N LEU A 404 -44.58 6.11 -13.98
CA LEU A 404 -45.60 5.18 -14.48
C LEU A 404 -46.84 5.96 -14.94
#